data_AF-A0A9E3AHE0-F1
#
_entry.id   AF-A0A9E3AHE0-F1
#
_cell.length_a   1.000
_cell.length_b   1.000
_cell.length_c   1.000
_cell.angle_alpha   90.00
_cell.angle_beta   90.00
_cell.angle_gamma   90.00
#
_symmetry.space_group_name_H-M   'P 1'
#
loop_
_entity.id
_entity.type
_entity.pdbx_description
1 polymer ?
#
loop_
_entity_poly.entity_id
_entity_poly.type
_entity_poly.pdbx_seq_one_letter_code
_entity_poly.pdbx_strand_id
1 'polypeptide(L)'
;LLVLLGFLYGAWYAAFDLYPQERVELRILNDLAIEASSHNHAGIAHAVDDYGGLSAARALSIAAHSHVIEFGLLALLLSFVQPYIFLSEVWKTRWAVLFITGSVLLPLFVRLEFNIGLVAGGIADIAGLLVLAALIAMFVGVLRHTGRVDSAEAV
;
A
#
# COMPACT_ATOMS: atom_id res chain seq x y z
N LEU A 1 9.31 -2.52 -12.75
CA LEU A 1 9.99 -1.52 -11.88
C LEU A 1 9.36 -1.45 -10.49
N LEU A 2 8.05 -1.22 -10.35
CA LEU A 2 7.36 -1.22 -9.04
C LEU A 2 7.63 -2.48 -8.22
N VAL A 3 7.43 -3.67 -8.81
CA VAL A 3 7.73 -4.95 -8.13
C VAL A 3 9.17 -4.99 -7.62
N LEU A 4 10.15 -4.63 -8.46
CA LEU A 4 11.57 -4.60 -8.09
C LEU A 4 11.85 -3.60 -6.96
N LEU A 5 11.28 -2.40 -7.03
CA LEU A 5 11.41 -1.37 -6.00
C LEU A 5 10.80 -1.85 -4.68
N GLY A 6 9.63 -2.50 -4.73
CA GLY A 6 9.00 -3.11 -3.56
C GLY A 6 9.91 -4.14 -2.91
N PHE A 7 10.42 -5.11 -3.68
CA PHE A 7 11.36 -6.12 -3.18
C PHE A 7 12.63 -5.50 -2.60
N LEU A 8 13.24 -4.54 -3.30
CA LEU A 8 14.47 -3.89 -2.84
C LEU A 8 14.25 -3.13 -1.53
N TYR A 9 13.14 -2.40 -1.44
CA TYR A 9 12.74 -1.69 -0.23
C TYR A 9 12.46 -2.66 0.92
N GLY A 10 11.76 -3.77 0.67
CA GLY A 10 11.49 -4.79 1.69
C GLY A 10 12.77 -5.44 2.21
N ALA A 11 13.71 -5.77 1.32
CA ALA A 11 15.02 -6.31 1.70
C ALA A 11 15.84 -5.30 2.52
N TRP A 12 15.85 -4.03 2.12
CA TRP A 12 16.50 -2.96 2.87
C TRP A 12 15.85 -2.78 4.27
N TYR A 13 14.53 -2.71 4.33
CA TYR A 13 13.79 -2.55 5.58
C TYR A 13 14.03 -3.71 6.55
N ALA A 14 14.00 -4.94 6.04
CA ALA A 14 14.30 -6.14 6.83
C ALA A 14 15.73 -6.09 7.39
N ALA A 15 16.71 -5.68 6.59
CA ALA A 15 18.11 -5.65 7.00
C ALA A 15 18.42 -4.53 8.01
N PHE A 16 17.85 -3.34 7.84
CA PHE A 16 18.29 -2.14 8.56
C PHE A 16 17.31 -1.63 9.62
N ASP A 17 16.01 -1.87 9.48
CA ASP A 17 15.01 -1.31 10.40
C ASP A 17 14.29 -2.40 11.22
N LEU A 18 13.96 -3.55 10.63
CA LEU A 18 13.18 -4.59 11.28
C LEU A 18 13.88 -5.17 12.52
N TYR A 19 15.11 -5.67 12.37
CA TYR A 19 15.84 -6.28 13.49
C TYR A 19 16.14 -5.30 14.63
N PRO A 20 16.55 -4.04 14.38
CA PRO A 20 16.63 -3.04 15.45
C PRO A 20 15.30 -2.79 16.15
N GLN A 21 14.18 -2.70 15.41
CA GLN A 21 12.86 -2.52 15.99
C GLN A 21 12.46 -3.71 16.87
N GLU A 22 12.73 -4.96 16.45
CA GLU A 22 12.47 -6.15 17.27
C GLU A 22 13.23 -6.12 18.61
N ARG A 23 14.47 -5.61 18.61
CA ARG A 23 15.23 -5.41 19.85
C ARG A 23 14.68 -4.29 20.74
N VAL A 24 14.06 -3.27 20.15
CA VAL A 24 13.38 -2.22 20.92
C VAL A 24 12.09 -2.78 21.52
N GLU A 25 11.32 -3.53 20.73
CA GLU A 25 10.09 -4.19 21.17
C GLU A 25 10.32 -5.09 22.38
N LEU A 26 11.34 -5.95 22.34
CA LEU A 26 11.69 -6.80 23.48
C LEU A 26 12.08 -6.00 24.73
N ARG A 27 12.74 -4.86 24.57
CA ARG A 27 13.05 -3.97 25.70
C ARG A 27 11.79 -3.35 26.30
N ILE A 28 10.89 -2.84 25.46
CA ILE A 28 9.61 -2.27 25.92
C ILE A 28 8.78 -3.33 26.67
N LEU A 29 8.72 -4.56 26.16
CA LEU A 29 7.99 -5.65 26.83
C LEU A 29 8.61 -6.03 28.17
N ASN A 30 9.94 -6.01 28.27
CA ASN A 30 10.64 -6.24 29.54
C ASN A 30 10.37 -5.10 30.54
N ASP A 31 10.43 -3.85 30.09
CA ASP A 31 10.12 -2.68 30.92
C ASP A 31 8.66 -2.73 31.41
N LEU A 32 7.72 -3.09 30.53
CA LEU A 32 6.32 -3.31 30.90
C LEU A 32 6.17 -4.35 32.02
N ALA A 33 6.91 -5.46 31.96
CA ALA A 33 6.88 -6.50 33.00
C ALA A 33 7.46 -6.00 34.34
N ILE A 34 8.54 -5.22 34.29
CA ILE A 34 9.15 -4.61 35.49
C ILE A 34 8.18 -3.61 36.12
N GLU A 35 7.63 -2.69 35.33
CA GLU A 35 6.69 -1.67 35.80
C GLU A 35 5.42 -2.31 36.36
N ALA A 36 4.89 -3.34 35.71
CA ALA A 36 3.76 -4.13 36.19
C ALA A 36 4.05 -4.81 37.55
N SER A 37 5.24 -5.41 37.71
CA SER A 37 5.62 -6.02 38.98
C SER A 37 5.70 -5.01 40.14
N SER A 38 6.08 -3.77 39.82
CA SER A 38 6.15 -2.67 40.79
C SER A 38 4.83 -1.93 41.03
N HIS A 39 3.74 -2.34 40.36
CA HIS A 39 2.43 -1.66 40.38
C HIS A 39 2.51 -0.18 39.96
N ASN A 40 3.49 0.19 39.13
CA ASN A 40 3.66 1.53 38.64
C ASN A 40 2.75 1.79 37.43
N HIS A 41 1.50 2.18 37.69
CA HIS A 41 0.51 2.42 36.63
C HIS A 41 0.94 3.45 35.59
N ALA A 42 1.72 4.47 35.99
CA ALA A 42 2.26 5.45 35.04
C ALA A 42 3.32 4.84 34.12
N GLY A 43 4.24 4.03 34.67
CA GLY A 43 5.25 3.31 33.90
C GLY A 43 4.63 2.32 32.92
N ILE A 44 3.58 1.60 33.34
CA ILE A 44 2.81 0.69 32.48
C ILE A 44 2.19 1.48 31.31
N ALA A 45 1.54 2.62 31.58
CA ALA A 45 0.91 3.43 30.54
C ALA A 45 1.92 3.94 29.51
N HIS A 46 3.10 4.39 29.96
CA HIS A 46 4.19 4.81 29.08
C HIS A 46 4.71 3.66 28.21
N ALA A 47 4.99 2.49 28.79
CA ALA A 47 5.48 1.34 28.02
C ALA A 47 4.46 0.85 26.98
N VAL A 48 3.16 0.92 27.30
CA VAL A 48 2.09 0.61 26.33
C VAL A 48 2.06 1.61 25.18
N ASP A 49 2.22 2.90 25.46
CA ASP A 49 2.26 3.95 24.43
C ASP A 49 3.49 3.78 23.50
N ASP A 50 4.66 3.53 24.08
CA ASP A 50 5.90 3.25 23.34
C ASP A 50 5.75 2.02 22.42
N TYR A 51 5.13 0.95 22.93
CA TYR A 51 4.83 -0.24 22.13
C TYR A 51 3.87 0.09 20.98
N GLY A 52 2.82 0.86 21.27
CA GLY A 52 1.85 1.32 20.27
C GLY A 52 2.50 2.11 19.13
N GLY A 53 3.36 3.07 19.47
CA GLY A 53 4.09 3.87 18.49
C GLY A 53 5.03 3.04 17.62
N LEU A 54 5.78 2.10 18.22
CA LEU A 54 6.66 1.19 17.48
C LEU A 54 5.87 0.28 16.53
N SER A 55 4.76 -0.28 17.01
CA SER A 55 3.89 -1.16 16.21
C SER A 55 3.28 -0.40 15.03
N ALA A 56 2.81 0.83 15.25
CA ALA A 56 2.28 1.69 14.19
C ALA A 56 3.34 2.01 13.11
N ALA A 57 4.56 2.39 13.52
CA ALA A 57 5.65 2.65 12.59
C ALA A 57 6.00 1.42 11.73
N ARG A 58 6.05 0.24 12.35
CA ARG A 58 6.29 -1.03 11.66
C ARG A 58 5.17 -1.36 10.68
N ALA A 59 3.92 -1.25 11.13
CA ALA A 59 2.74 -1.54 10.31
C ALA A 59 2.70 -0.67 9.05
N LEU A 60 2.95 0.64 9.17
CA LEU A 60 2.97 1.56 8.03
C LEU A 60 4.10 1.24 7.04
N SER A 61 5.27 0.84 7.53
CA SER A 61 6.39 0.43 6.66
C SER A 61 6.07 -0.86 5.89
N ILE A 62 5.47 -1.84 6.56
CA ILE A 62 5.04 -3.10 5.94
C ILE A 62 3.92 -2.85 4.91
N ALA A 63 2.94 -2.00 5.25
CA ALA A 63 1.86 -1.64 4.35
C ALA A 63 2.36 -0.95 3.08
N ALA A 64 3.26 0.04 3.22
CA ALA A 64 3.88 0.71 2.08
C ALA A 64 4.63 -0.28 1.17
N HIS A 65 5.38 -1.23 1.75
CA HIS A 65 6.05 -2.29 0.99
C HIS A 65 5.07 -3.18 0.22
N SER A 66 4.02 -3.69 0.90
CA SER A 66 3.04 -4.60 0.29
C SER A 66 2.35 -3.95 -0.90
N HIS A 67 1.87 -2.71 -0.73
CA HIS A 67 1.18 -1.99 -1.79
C HIS A 67 2.04 -1.73 -3.02
N VAL A 68 3.34 -1.42 -2.86
CA VAL A 68 4.25 -1.26 -4.02
C VAL A 68 4.33 -2.55 -4.85
N ILE A 69 4.40 -3.71 -4.19
CA ILE A 69 4.45 -5.01 -4.87
C ILE A 69 3.09 -5.33 -5.51
N GLU A 70 2.00 -5.19 -4.76
CA GLU A 70 0.63 -5.46 -5.23
C GLU A 70 0.30 -4.63 -6.48
N PHE A 71 0.57 -3.33 -6.46
CA PHE A 71 0.33 -2.47 -7.61
C PHE A 71 1.27 -2.78 -8.77
N GLY A 72 2.51 -3.18 -8.49
CA GLY A 72 3.43 -3.67 -9.50
C GLY A 72 2.92 -4.94 -10.19
N LEU A 73 2.35 -5.87 -9.43
CA LEU A 73 1.75 -7.10 -9.94
C LEU A 73 0.48 -6.80 -10.75
N LEU A 74 -0.39 -5.94 -10.23
CA LEU A 74 -1.59 -5.48 -10.94
C LEU A 74 -1.24 -4.78 -12.25
N ALA A 75 -0.21 -3.94 -12.29
CA ALA A 75 0.27 -3.31 -13.52
C ALA A 75 0.68 -4.36 -14.57
N LEU A 76 1.38 -5.40 -14.13
CA LEU A 76 1.82 -6.50 -14.97
C LEU A 76 0.61 -7.30 -15.49
N LEU A 77 -0.33 -7.64 -14.62
CA LEU A 77 -1.56 -8.35 -15.02
C LEU A 77 -2.39 -7.53 -16.00
N LEU A 78 -2.56 -6.23 -15.74
CA LEU A 78 -3.25 -5.31 -16.64
C LEU A 78 -2.62 -5.25 -18.03
N SER A 79 -1.29 -5.37 -18.13
CA SER A 79 -0.62 -5.38 -19.44
C SER A 79 -1.06 -6.55 -20.33
N PHE A 80 -1.41 -7.71 -19.75
CA PHE A 80 -1.97 -8.85 -20.47
C PHE A 80 -3.45 -8.64 -20.81
N VAL A 81 -4.18 -7.87 -20.01
CA VAL A 81 -5.60 -7.57 -20.22
C VAL A 81 -5.80 -6.44 -21.26
N GLN A 82 -4.79 -5.59 -21.49
CA GLN A 82 -4.85 -4.44 -22.41
C GLN A 82 -5.46 -4.73 -23.80
N PRO A 83 -5.17 -5.86 -24.48
CA PRO A 83 -5.77 -6.17 -25.78
C PRO A 83 -7.30 -6.32 -25.73
N TYR A 84 -7.84 -6.70 -24.58
CA TYR A 84 -9.27 -6.90 -24.34
C TYR A 84 -9.98 -5.63 -23.83
N ILE A 85 -9.27 -4.53 -23.64
CA ILE A 85 -9.86 -3.26 -23.19
C ILE A 85 -10.38 -2.50 -24.42
N PHE A 86 -11.70 -2.48 -24.60
CA PHE A 86 -12.35 -1.74 -25.69
C PHE A 86 -12.54 -0.26 -25.34
N LEU A 87 -11.41 0.46 -25.28
CA LEU A 87 -11.33 1.91 -25.15
C LEU A 87 -10.42 2.46 -26.25
N SER A 88 -10.57 3.74 -26.60
CA SER A 88 -9.59 4.39 -27.49
C SER A 88 -8.21 4.42 -26.82
N GLU A 89 -7.15 4.39 -27.63
CA GLU A 89 -5.76 4.44 -27.13
C GLU A 89 -5.49 5.61 -26.18
N VAL A 90 -6.04 6.81 -26.47
CA VAL A 90 -5.91 8.00 -25.60
C VAL A 90 -6.45 7.74 -24.19
N TRP A 91 -7.61 7.09 -24.07
CA TRP A 91 -8.21 6.76 -22.78
C TRP A 91 -7.47 5.65 -22.07
N LYS A 92 -6.98 4.62 -22.77
CA LYS A 92 -6.12 3.58 -22.19
C LYS A 92 -4.88 4.19 -21.56
N THR A 93 -4.20 5.09 -22.27
CA THR A 93 -3.01 5.79 -21.77
C THR A 93 -3.34 6.64 -20.54
N ARG A 94 -4.43 7.42 -20.57
CA ARG A 94 -4.83 8.26 -19.43
C ARG A 94 -5.09 7.43 -18.18
N TRP A 95 -5.85 6.34 -18.30
CA TRP A 95 -6.14 5.47 -17.17
C TRP A 95 -4.89 4.73 -16.68
N ALA A 96 -3.97 4.34 -17.57
CA ALA A 96 -2.69 3.76 -17.18
C ALA A 96 -1.82 4.77 -16.40
N VAL A 97 -1.74 6.02 -16.83
CA VAL A 97 -1.01 7.08 -16.11
C VAL A 97 -1.65 7.34 -14.75
N LEU A 98 -2.98 7.40 -14.68
CA LEU A 98 -3.71 7.60 -13.42
C LEU A 98 -3.42 6.45 -12.44
N PHE A 99 -3.51 5.21 -12.91
CA PHE A 99 -3.18 4.00 -12.15
C PHE A 99 -1.76 4.05 -11.60
N ILE A 100 -0.76 4.33 -12.44
CA ILE A 100 0.65 4.39 -12.03
C ILE A 100 0.88 5.53 -11.03
N THR A 101 0.24 6.68 -11.24
CA THR A 101 0.37 7.82 -10.33
C THR A 101 -0.17 7.48 -8.94
N GLY A 102 -1.39 6.92 -8.86
CA GLY A 102 -1.97 6.46 -7.59
C GLY A 102 -1.13 5.36 -6.93
N SER A 103 -0.60 4.43 -7.73
CA SER A 103 0.23 3.30 -7.26
C SER A 103 1.55 3.74 -6.61
N VAL A 104 2.09 4.89 -7.00
CA VAL A 104 3.30 5.46 -6.40
C VAL A 104 2.95 6.35 -5.21
N LEU A 105 1.91 7.18 -5.33
CA LEU A 105 1.53 8.12 -4.28
C LEU A 105 1.03 7.41 -3.02
N LEU A 106 0.17 6.39 -3.14
CA LEU A 106 -0.40 5.71 -1.98
C LEU A 106 0.68 5.18 -1.02
N PRO A 107 1.61 4.30 -1.42
CA PRO A 107 2.59 3.76 -0.49
C PRO A 107 3.55 4.82 0.06
N LEU A 108 3.82 5.89 -0.70
CA LEU A 108 4.62 7.01 -0.22
C LEU A 108 3.92 7.74 0.93
N PHE A 109 2.64 8.07 0.77
CA PHE A 109 1.87 8.82 1.76
C PHE A 109 1.44 7.97 2.96
N VAL A 110 1.19 6.67 2.79
CA VAL A 110 1.02 5.72 3.91
C VAL A 110 2.24 5.75 4.83
N ARG A 111 3.46 5.68 4.27
CA ARG A 111 4.67 5.76 5.09
C ARG A 111 4.81 7.12 5.79
N LEU A 112 4.38 8.20 5.14
CA LEU A 112 4.46 9.55 5.70
C LEU A 112 3.42 9.82 6.81
N GLU A 113 2.39 8.99 6.95
CA GLU A 113 1.36 9.12 7.98
C GLU A 113 1.95 9.17 9.40
N PHE A 114 3.04 8.43 9.65
CA PHE A 114 3.72 8.47 10.95
C PHE A 114 4.28 9.86 11.29
N ASN A 115 4.70 10.65 10.29
CA ASN A 115 5.36 11.95 10.49
C ASN A 115 4.41 13.15 10.30
N ILE A 116 3.46 13.02 9.38
CA ILE A 116 2.58 14.13 8.94
C ILE A 116 1.15 13.92 9.46
N GLY A 117 0.87 12.78 10.08
CA GLY A 117 -0.43 12.43 10.65
C GLY A 117 -1.51 12.30 9.60
N LEU A 118 -2.74 12.61 10.00
CA LEU A 118 -3.98 12.40 9.25
C LEU A 118 -3.98 13.01 7.83
N VAL A 119 -3.24 14.10 7.62
CA VAL A 119 -3.15 14.74 6.30
C VAL A 119 -2.51 13.81 5.27
N ALA A 120 -1.42 13.12 5.65
CA ALA A 120 -0.79 12.15 4.77
C ALA A 120 -1.68 10.93 4.54
N GLY A 121 -2.40 10.46 5.58
CA GLY A 121 -3.42 9.43 5.45
C GLY A 121 -4.51 9.80 4.43
N GLY A 122 -5.04 11.03 4.51
CA GLY A 122 -6.05 11.51 3.55
C GLY A 122 -5.54 11.60 2.11
N ILE A 123 -4.27 11.95 1.91
CA ILE A 123 -3.65 11.94 0.56
C ILE A 123 -3.48 10.49 0.08
N ALA A 124 -3.11 9.56 0.95
CA ALA A 124 -3.02 8.14 0.62
C ALA A 124 -4.38 7.58 0.18
N ASP A 125 -5.47 7.95 0.86
CA ASP A 125 -6.83 7.55 0.50
C ASP A 125 -7.21 8.07 -0.90
N ILE A 126 -6.92 9.34 -1.19
CA ILE A 126 -7.16 9.92 -2.52
C ILE A 126 -6.35 9.17 -3.59
N ALA A 127 -5.08 8.86 -3.32
CA ALA A 127 -4.26 8.07 -4.23
C ALA A 127 -4.84 6.67 -4.48
N GLY A 128 -5.37 6.02 -3.44
CA GLY A 128 -6.11 4.76 -3.56
C GLY A 128 -7.35 4.86 -4.43
N LEU A 129 -8.12 5.94 -4.27
CA LEU A 129 -9.29 6.22 -5.13
C LEU A 129 -8.89 6.40 -6.60
N LEU A 130 -7.74 6.99 -6.89
CA LEU A 130 -7.23 7.10 -8.28
C LEU A 130 -6.93 5.73 -8.89
N VAL A 131 -6.29 4.85 -8.12
CA VAL A 131 -6.04 3.46 -8.54
C VAL A 131 -7.36 2.74 -8.81
N LEU A 132 -8.30 2.83 -7.87
CA LEU A 132 -9.61 2.19 -7.98
C LEU A 132 -10.39 2.69 -9.21
N ALA A 133 -10.44 4.01 -9.42
CA ALA A 133 -11.11 4.61 -10.55
C ALA A 133 -10.52 4.13 -11.90
N ALA A 134 -9.18 4.04 -11.98
CA ALA A 134 -8.52 3.52 -13.17
C ALA A 134 -8.85 2.05 -13.44
N LEU A 135 -8.87 1.21 -12.39
CA LEU A 135 -9.25 -0.19 -12.50
C LEU A 135 -10.69 -0.37 -12.96
N ILE A 136 -11.63 0.40 -12.40
CA ILE A 136 -13.04 0.38 -12.81
C ILE A 136 -13.17 0.78 -14.29
N ALA A 137 -12.49 1.83 -14.72
CA ALA A 137 -12.56 2.27 -16.11
C ALA A 137 -12.01 1.22 -17.09
N MET A 138 -10.89 0.58 -16.74
CA MET A 138 -10.32 -0.51 -17.53
C MET A 138 -11.25 -1.74 -17.56
N PHE A 139 -11.87 -2.08 -16.43
CA PHE A 139 -12.86 -3.16 -16.32
C PHE A 139 -14.09 -2.91 -17.19
N VAL A 140 -14.65 -1.69 -17.17
CA VAL A 140 -15.73 -1.31 -18.09
C VAL A 140 -15.30 -1.47 -19.54
N GLY A 141 -14.05 -1.14 -19.87
CA GLY A 141 -13.49 -1.39 -21.21
C GLY A 141 -13.51 -2.88 -21.60
N VAL A 142 -13.24 -3.79 -20.66
CA VAL A 142 -13.34 -5.24 -20.88
C VAL A 142 -14.80 -5.67 -21.12
N LEU A 143 -15.74 -5.19 -20.31
CA LEU A 143 -17.17 -5.49 -20.48
C LEU A 143 -17.72 -5.00 -21.83
N ARG A 144 -17.22 -3.85 -22.31
CA ARG A 144 -17.57 -3.34 -23.64
C ARG A 144 -16.99 -4.21 -24.77
N HIS A 145 -15.83 -4.82 -24.54
CA HIS A 145 -15.24 -5.74 -25.52
C HIS A 145 -16.09 -6.99 -25.68
N THR A 146 -16.49 -7.63 -24.58
CA THR A 146 -17.35 -8.83 -24.59
C THR A 146 -18.69 -8.53 -25.25
N GLY A 147 -19.36 -7.44 -24.86
CA GLY A 147 -20.65 -7.08 -25.47
C GLY A 147 -20.56 -6.80 -26.98
N ARG A 148 -19.42 -6.30 -27.48
CA ARG A 148 -19.18 -6.15 -28.92
C ARG A 148 -19.05 -7.50 -29.62
N VAL A 149 -18.33 -8.45 -29.01
CA VAL A 149 -18.17 -9.80 -29.56
C VAL A 149 -19.53 -10.51 -29.62
N ASP A 150 -20.29 -10.48 -28.53
CA ASP A 150 -21.63 -11.10 -28.45
C ASP A 150 -22.58 -10.53 -29.52
N SER A 151 -22.55 -9.20 -29.73
CA SER A 151 -23.38 -8.56 -30.76
C SER A 151 -22.99 -8.93 -32.19
N ALA A 152 -21.73 -9.32 -32.42
CA ALA A 152 -21.22 -9.70 -33.73
C ALA A 152 -21.54 -11.17 -34.08
N GLU A 153 -21.69 -12.03 -33.08
CA GLU A 153 -22.13 -13.43 -33.26
C GLU A 153 -23.65 -13.57 -33.43
N ALA A 154 -24.42 -12.55 -33.05
CA ALA A 154 -25.89 -12.53 -33.17
C ALA A 154 -26.41 -12.11 -34.57
N VAL A 155 -25.53 -11.76 -35.51
CA VAL A 155 -25.83 -11.32 -36.89
C VAL A 155 -25.39 -12.38 -37.88
#